data_AF-A0A3C1FH99-F1
#
_entry.id   AF-A0A3C1FH99-F1
#
_cell.length_a   1.000
_cell.length_b   1.000
_cell.length_c   1.000
_cell.angle_alpha   90.00
_cell.angle_beta   90.00
_cell.angle_gamma   90.00
#
_symmetry.space_group_name_H-M   'P 1'
#
loop_
_entity.id
_entity.type
_entity.pdbx_description
1 polymer ?
#
loop_
_entity_poly.entity_id
_entity_poly.type
_entity_poly.pdbx_seq_one_letter_code
_entity_poly.pdbx_strand_id
1 'polypeptide(L)'
;MVPCESVYTSERRLMMQDARDQVVHEYHKEGLDPAAEFTEPEDHVAIELAFMSHLCQKAADAVEREDSRQAAYYVEQQRRFLTDHLEVWVPRLCDDILGLAESDFYKGIIMLTQEHLNMEQDAIEELALVIAA
;
A
#
# COMPACT_ATOMS: atom_id res chain seq x y z
N MET A 1 19.11 -2.69 4.60
CA MET A 1 17.75 -3.24 4.77
C MET A 1 17.03 -3.03 3.47
N VAL A 2 16.33 -4.04 2.96
CA VAL A 2 15.56 -3.91 1.71
C VAL A 2 14.11 -3.72 2.14
N PRO A 3 13.44 -2.60 1.77
CA PRO A 3 12.08 -2.30 2.21
C PRO A 3 11.10 -3.06 1.31
N CYS A 4 11.05 -4.37 1.49
CA CYS A 4 10.17 -5.29 0.77
C CYS A 4 9.34 -6.13 1.74
N GLU A 5 8.03 -6.28 1.50
CA GLU A 5 7.12 -7.01 2.38
C GLU A 5 7.63 -8.41 2.73
N SER A 6 8.07 -9.18 1.73
CA SER A 6 8.54 -10.56 1.92
C SER A 6 9.71 -10.67 2.91
N VAL A 7 10.56 -9.65 3.03
CA VAL A 7 11.66 -9.59 4.01
C VAL A 7 11.14 -9.46 5.44
N TYR A 8 9.99 -8.82 5.63
CA TYR A 8 9.40 -8.55 6.94
C TYR A 8 8.43 -9.64 7.40
N THR A 9 7.73 -10.27 6.47
CA THR A 9 6.69 -11.27 6.74
C THR A 9 7.21 -12.70 6.76
N SER A 10 8.38 -12.98 6.16
CA SER A 10 9.00 -14.31 6.22
C SER A 10 9.81 -14.53 7.50
N GLU A 11 9.66 -15.72 8.12
CA GLU A 11 10.41 -16.12 9.32
C GLU A 11 11.93 -16.03 9.15
N ARG A 12 12.41 -16.14 7.90
CA ARG A 12 13.83 -16.14 7.53
C ARG A 12 14.30 -14.86 6.84
N ARG A 13 13.47 -13.81 6.74
CA ARG A 13 13.75 -12.56 6.03
C ARG A 13 14.20 -12.77 4.57
N LEU A 14 13.53 -13.67 3.86
CA LEU A 14 13.77 -14.00 2.47
C LEU A 14 12.91 -13.14 1.54
N MET A 15 13.46 -12.74 0.39
CA MET A 15 12.70 -12.09 -0.68
C MET A 15 11.91 -13.09 -1.53
N MET A 16 10.97 -12.60 -2.35
CA MET A 16 10.29 -13.38 -3.40
C MET A 16 9.47 -14.55 -2.85
N GLN A 17 8.62 -14.27 -1.86
CA GLN A 17 7.78 -15.26 -1.16
C GLN A 17 6.29 -14.95 -1.37
N ASP A 18 5.41 -15.70 -0.70
CA ASP A 18 3.95 -15.62 -0.85
C ASP A 18 3.39 -14.18 -0.84
N ALA A 19 3.93 -13.28 0.00
CA ALA A 19 3.55 -11.87 0.05
C ALA A 19 3.73 -11.15 -1.31
N ARG A 20 4.88 -11.37 -1.97
CA ARG A 20 5.14 -10.82 -3.30
C ARG A 20 4.14 -11.36 -4.33
N ASP A 21 3.89 -12.67 -4.30
CA ASP A 21 2.98 -13.29 -5.26
C ASP A 21 1.54 -12.78 -5.07
N GLN A 22 1.14 -12.44 -3.84
CA GLN A 22 -0.13 -11.80 -3.53
C GLN A 22 -0.23 -10.39 -4.09
N VAL A 23 0.75 -9.50 -3.84
CA VAL A 23 0.69 -8.14 -4.40
C VAL A 23 0.74 -8.14 -5.92
N VAL A 24 1.55 -9.02 -6.53
CA VAL A 24 1.58 -9.21 -8.00
C VAL A 24 0.21 -9.65 -8.53
N HIS A 25 -0.49 -10.53 -7.81
CA HIS A 25 -1.85 -10.91 -8.18
C HIS A 25 -2.82 -9.71 -8.15
N GLU A 26 -2.74 -8.85 -7.14
CA GLU A 26 -3.56 -7.63 -7.07
C GLU A 26 -3.23 -6.65 -8.21
N TYR A 27 -1.95 -6.45 -8.53
CA TYR A 27 -1.54 -5.59 -9.65
C TYR A 27 -2.10 -6.09 -10.98
N HIS A 28 -2.04 -7.40 -11.24
CA HIS A 28 -2.57 -7.99 -12.47
C HIS A 28 -4.09 -7.87 -12.58
N LYS A 29 -4.86 -7.83 -11.48
CA LYS A 29 -6.32 -7.58 -11.54
C LYS A 29 -6.64 -6.21 -12.12
N GLU A 30 -5.75 -5.23 -11.90
CA GLU A 30 -5.85 -3.89 -12.47
C GLU A 30 -5.13 -3.75 -13.82
N GLY A 31 -4.57 -4.84 -14.35
CA GLY A 31 -3.84 -4.86 -15.61
C GLY A 31 -2.47 -4.17 -15.56
N LEU A 32 -1.88 -4.07 -14.36
CA LEU A 32 -0.57 -3.47 -14.14
C LEU A 32 0.52 -4.54 -14.13
N ASP A 33 1.69 -4.20 -14.66
CA ASP A 33 2.91 -5.03 -14.63
C ASP A 33 4.09 -4.16 -14.15
N PRO A 34 4.33 -4.07 -12.82
CA PRO A 34 5.42 -3.25 -12.28
C PRO A 34 6.80 -3.70 -12.76
N ALA A 35 6.99 -4.97 -13.11
CA ALA A 35 8.27 -5.48 -13.60
C ALA A 35 8.66 -4.91 -14.97
N ALA A 36 7.70 -4.34 -15.71
CA ALA A 36 7.95 -3.65 -16.97
C ALA A 36 8.50 -2.21 -16.76
N GLU A 37 8.28 -1.61 -15.59
CA GLU A 37 8.57 -0.19 -15.31
C GLU A 37 9.65 0.01 -14.24
N PHE A 38 9.73 -0.88 -13.26
CA PHE A 38 10.62 -0.76 -12.09
C PHE A 38 11.69 -1.85 -12.06
N THR A 39 12.80 -1.55 -11.41
CA THR A 39 13.90 -2.52 -11.19
C THR A 39 13.87 -3.12 -9.79
N GLU A 40 13.12 -2.49 -8.90
CA GLU A 40 12.83 -2.89 -7.54
C GLU A 40 11.91 -4.12 -7.52
N PRO A 41 11.97 -4.96 -6.47
CA PRO A 41 11.01 -6.04 -6.28
C PRO A 41 9.57 -5.51 -6.20
N GLU A 42 8.60 -6.28 -6.69
CA GLU A 42 7.20 -5.89 -6.80
C GLU A 42 6.51 -5.65 -5.45
N ASP A 43 7.08 -6.20 -4.37
CA ASP A 43 6.67 -6.00 -2.97
C ASP A 43 7.48 -4.91 -2.25
N HIS A 44 8.18 -4.07 -3.01
CA HIS A 44 8.88 -2.92 -2.46
C HIS A 44 7.87 -1.85 -2.03
N VAL A 45 8.09 -1.20 -0.87
CA VAL A 45 7.15 -0.21 -0.27
C VAL A 45 6.72 0.87 -1.27
N ALA A 46 7.64 1.33 -2.13
CA ALA A 46 7.34 2.34 -3.13
C ALA A 46 6.33 1.86 -4.19
N ILE A 47 6.39 0.58 -4.57
CA ILE A 47 5.48 -0.03 -5.56
C ILE A 47 4.10 -0.26 -4.92
N GLU A 48 4.06 -0.78 -3.69
CA GLU A 48 2.80 -0.97 -2.95
C GLU A 48 2.08 0.37 -2.71
N LEU A 49 2.80 1.44 -2.33
CA LEU A 49 2.22 2.78 -2.19
C LEU A 49 1.76 3.38 -3.52
N ALA A 50 2.48 3.12 -4.62
CA ALA A 50 2.05 3.53 -5.95
C ALA A 50 0.76 2.80 -6.37
N PHE A 51 0.60 1.54 -6.00
CA PHE A 51 -0.63 0.80 -6.22
C PHE A 51 -1.80 1.35 -5.39
N MET A 52 -1.59 1.70 -4.11
CA MET A 52 -2.62 2.40 -3.33
C MET A 52 -3.06 3.69 -4.02
N SER A 53 -2.11 4.50 -4.51
CA SER A 53 -2.44 5.71 -5.27
C SER A 53 -3.29 5.42 -6.51
N HIS A 54 -2.99 4.33 -7.24
CA HIS A 54 -3.80 3.88 -8.37
C HIS A 54 -5.24 3.56 -7.96
N LEU A 55 -5.43 2.81 -6.87
CA LEU A 55 -6.76 2.46 -6.36
C LEU A 55 -7.55 3.71 -5.92
N CYS A 56 -6.88 4.68 -5.29
CA CYS A 56 -7.49 5.96 -4.92
C CYS A 56 -7.96 6.74 -6.14
N GLN A 57 -7.14 6.82 -7.20
CA GLN A 57 -7.53 7.49 -8.45
C GLN A 57 -8.75 6.81 -9.09
N LYS A 58 -8.83 5.48 -9.02
CA LYS A 58 -9.94 4.72 -9.62
C LYS A 58 -11.25 4.90 -8.85
N ALA A 59 -11.18 5.05 -7.53
CA ALA A 59 -12.34 5.48 -6.73
C ALA A 59 -12.77 6.92 -7.09
N ALA A 60 -11.82 7.86 -7.19
CA ALA A 60 -12.11 9.24 -7.57
C ALA A 60 -12.78 9.35 -8.95
N ASP A 61 -12.23 8.68 -9.97
CA ASP A 61 -12.79 8.61 -11.32
C ASP A 61 -14.23 8.05 -11.31
N ALA A 62 -14.53 7.08 -10.45
CA ALA A 62 -15.86 6.51 -10.32
C ALA A 62 -16.85 7.51 -9.68
N VAL A 63 -16.40 8.26 -8.67
CA VAL A 63 -17.18 9.35 -8.06
C VAL A 63 -17.50 10.45 -9.08
N GLU A 64 -16.51 10.87 -9.88
CA GLU A 64 -16.72 11.87 -10.94
C GLU A 64 -17.73 11.43 -12.00
N ARG A 65 -17.85 10.12 -12.22
CA ARG A 65 -18.83 9.51 -13.14
C ARG A 65 -20.18 9.21 -12.48
N GLU A 66 -20.35 9.56 -11.21
CA GLU A 66 -21.54 9.25 -10.40
C GLU A 66 -21.82 7.73 -10.31
N ASP A 67 -20.79 6.89 -10.39
CA ASP A 67 -20.88 5.43 -10.26
C ASP A 67 -20.51 4.99 -8.84
N SER A 68 -21.45 5.16 -7.92
CA SER A 68 -21.24 4.81 -6.50
C SER A 68 -20.89 3.34 -6.30
N ARG A 69 -21.37 2.43 -7.17
CA ARG A 69 -21.06 1.00 -7.05
C ARG A 69 -19.59 0.73 -7.35
N GLN A 70 -19.07 1.35 -8.41
CA GLN A 70 -17.67 1.22 -8.78
C GLN A 70 -16.76 1.94 -7.77
N ALA A 71 -17.19 3.09 -7.24
CA ALA A 71 -16.47 3.79 -6.18
C ALA A 71 -16.37 2.93 -4.91
N ALA A 72 -17.49 2.32 -4.47
CA ALA A 72 -17.51 1.43 -3.31
C ALA A 72 -16.59 0.21 -3.50
N TYR A 73 -16.56 -0.34 -4.72
CA TYR A 73 -15.66 -1.45 -5.05
C TYR A 73 -14.19 -1.08 -4.84
N TYR A 74 -13.75 0.08 -5.35
CA TYR A 74 -12.35 0.49 -5.21
C TYR A 74 -11.98 0.94 -3.79
N VAL A 75 -12.90 1.55 -3.05
CA VAL A 75 -12.67 1.82 -1.62
C VAL A 75 -12.51 0.52 -0.83
N GLU A 76 -13.28 -0.52 -1.11
CA GLU A 76 -13.07 -1.84 -0.50
C GLU A 76 -11.75 -2.49 -0.94
N GLN A 77 -11.27 -2.26 -2.18
CA GLN A 77 -9.94 -2.74 -2.59
C GLN A 77 -8.82 -1.99 -1.86
N GLN A 78 -8.94 -0.67 -1.68
CA GLN A 78 -8.00 0.12 -0.87
C GLN A 78 -7.94 -0.42 0.56
N ARG A 79 -9.11 -0.65 1.18
CA ARG A 79 -9.20 -1.20 2.53
C ARG A 79 -8.47 -2.52 2.66
N ARG A 80 -8.70 -3.46 1.73
CA ARG A 80 -8.05 -4.78 1.75
C ARG A 80 -6.55 -4.67 1.55
N PHE A 81 -6.10 -3.88 0.58
CA PHE A 81 -4.68 -3.76 0.31
C PHE A 81 -3.93 -3.10 1.48
N LEU A 82 -4.55 -2.10 2.13
CA LEU A 82 -4.03 -1.50 3.34
C LEU A 82 -3.89 -2.55 4.47
N THR A 83 -4.96 -3.30 4.78
CA THR A 83 -4.97 -4.24 5.92
C THR A 83 -4.14 -5.50 5.68
N ASP A 84 -4.15 -6.02 4.45
CA ASP A 84 -3.56 -7.32 4.13
C ASP A 84 -2.08 -7.21 3.74
N HIS A 85 -1.63 -6.02 3.34
CA HIS A 85 -0.23 -5.75 2.95
C HIS A 85 0.38 -4.64 3.80
N LEU A 86 0.04 -3.37 3.56
CA LEU A 86 0.79 -2.23 4.11
C LEU A 86 0.86 -2.23 5.65
N GLU A 87 -0.26 -2.47 6.34
CA GLU A 87 -0.31 -2.50 7.82
C GLU A 87 0.45 -3.68 8.42
N VAL A 88 0.63 -4.76 7.67
CA VAL A 88 1.27 -6.00 8.15
C VAL A 88 2.76 -5.78 8.43
N TRP A 89 3.41 -4.90 7.66
CA TRP A 89 4.88 -4.82 7.68
C TRP A 89 5.45 -3.40 7.70
N VAL A 90 4.76 -2.41 7.12
CA VAL A 90 5.29 -1.05 7.00
C VAL A 90 5.50 -0.37 8.36
N PRO A 91 4.63 -0.54 9.39
CA PRO A 91 4.91 0.02 10.72
C PRO A 91 6.26 -0.44 11.28
N ARG A 92 6.60 -1.72 11.09
CA ARG A 92 7.90 -2.27 11.52
C ARG A 92 9.05 -1.77 10.67
N LEU A 93 8.85 -1.59 9.35
CA LEU A 93 9.82 -0.93 8.49
C LEU A 93 10.12 0.48 9.01
N CYS A 94 9.08 1.24 9.37
CA CYS A 94 9.23 2.59 9.90
C CYS A 94 10.06 2.59 11.20
N ASP A 95 9.74 1.73 12.16
CA ASP A 95 10.51 1.60 13.40
C ASP A 95 11.99 1.24 13.15
N ASP A 96 12.25 0.29 12.25
CA ASP A 96 13.61 -0.12 11.90
C ASP A 96 14.39 1.03 11.24
N ILE A 97 13.77 1.82 10.35
CA ILE A 97 14.43 2.97 9.73
C ILE A 97 14.67 4.07 10.75
N LEU A 98 13.71 4.38 11.63
CA LEU A 98 13.90 5.41 12.66
C LEU A 98 15.03 5.07 13.64
N GLY A 99 15.24 3.79 13.93
CA GLY A 99 16.35 3.32 14.76
C GLY A 99 17.73 3.39 14.08
N LEU A 100 17.77 3.43 12.74
CA LEU A 100 19.02 3.36 11.95
C LEU A 100 19.34 4.65 11.19
N ALA A 101 18.36 5.50 10.93
CA ALA A 101 18.52 6.67 10.08
C ALA A 101 19.37 7.74 10.78
N GLU A 102 20.48 8.12 10.15
CA GLU A 102 21.29 9.25 10.61
C GLU A 102 20.74 10.59 10.07
N SER A 103 20.03 10.54 8.94
CA SER A 103 19.50 11.73 8.26
C SER A 103 18.12 12.12 8.78
N ASP A 104 17.98 13.37 9.23
CA ASP A 104 16.70 13.91 9.67
C ASP A 104 15.67 14.00 8.53
N PHE A 105 16.13 14.09 7.28
CA PHE A 105 15.25 14.03 6.12
C PHE A 105 14.50 12.70 6.05
N TYR A 106 15.22 11.58 6.08
CA TYR A 106 14.60 10.25 6.01
C TYR A 106 13.79 9.94 7.27
N LYS A 107 14.20 10.41 8.46
CA LYS A 107 13.34 10.32 9.64
C LYS A 107 12.01 11.02 9.44
N GLY A 108 12.03 12.25 8.90
CA GLY A 108 10.82 13.00 8.60
C GLY A 108 9.90 12.28 7.61
N ILE A 109 10.44 11.72 6.53
CA ILE A 109 9.66 10.92 5.57
C ILE A 109 9.02 9.72 6.24
N ILE A 110 9.75 8.98 7.06
CA ILE A 110 9.23 7.78 7.73
C ILE A 110 8.17 8.10 8.77
N MET A 111 8.33 9.18 9.53
CA MET A 111 7.29 9.65 10.46
C MET A 111 6.02 10.05 9.70
N LEU A 112 6.16 10.71 8.56
CA LEU A 112 5.03 11.06 7.70
C LEU A 112 4.34 9.80 7.15
N THR A 113 5.11 8.83 6.65
CA THR A 113 4.57 7.57 6.14
C THR A 113 3.81 6.79 7.21
N GLN A 114 4.36 6.71 8.43
CA GLN A 114 3.70 6.02 9.54
C GLN A 114 2.37 6.67 9.92
N GLU A 115 2.34 8.01 10.00
CA GLU A 115 1.10 8.72 10.31
C GLU A 115 0.10 8.63 9.15
N HIS A 116 0.58 8.70 7.92
CA HIS A 116 -0.28 8.56 6.74
C HIS A 116 -1.05 7.24 6.75
N LEU A 117 -0.40 6.11 7.07
CA LEU A 117 -1.09 4.82 7.15
C LEU A 117 -2.20 4.81 8.21
N ASN A 118 -1.97 5.43 9.37
CA ASN A 118 -3.01 5.56 10.40
C ASN A 118 -4.20 6.40 9.90
N MET A 119 -3.92 7.51 9.21
CA MET A 119 -4.96 8.41 8.69
C MET A 119 -5.74 7.76 7.52
N GLU A 120 -5.09 6.95 6.70
CA GLU A 120 -5.74 6.26 5.58
C GLU A 120 -6.82 5.29 6.06
N GLN A 121 -6.59 4.60 7.18
CA GLN A 121 -7.59 3.69 7.74
C GLN A 121 -8.90 4.44 8.07
N ASP A 122 -8.79 5.56 8.80
CA ASP A 122 -9.94 6.39 9.17
C ASP A 122 -10.64 6.97 7.92
N ALA A 123 -9.86 7.42 6.93
CA ALA A 123 -10.39 7.99 5.70
C ALA A 123 -11.17 6.96 4.87
N ILE A 124 -10.66 5.74 4.75
CA ILE A 124 -11.32 4.65 4.01
C ILE A 124 -12.64 4.27 4.68
N GLU A 125 -12.68 4.20 6.02
CA GLU A 125 -13.90 3.92 6.77
C GLU A 125 -14.96 5.00 6.57
N GLU A 126 -14.57 6.28 6.62
CA GLU A 126 -15.47 7.41 6.36
C GLU A 126 -16.01 7.37 4.92
N LEU A 127 -15.14 7.14 3.93
CA LEU A 127 -15.54 7.04 2.52
C LEU A 127 -16.51 5.88 2.28
N ALA A 128 -16.26 4.72 2.91
CA ALA A 128 -17.13 3.56 2.78
C ALA A 128 -18.55 3.85 3.30
N LEU A 129 -18.68 4.62 4.39
CA LEU A 129 -19.98 5.05 4.92
C LEU A 129 -20.70 6.02 3.98
N VAL A 130 -19.97 6.97 3.39
CA VAL A 130 -20.55 7.99 2.50
C VAL A 130 -21.00 7.39 1.17
N ILE A 131 -20.21 6.50 0.58
CA ILE A 131 -20.51 5.91 -0.74
C ILE A 131 -21.62 4.85 -0.63
N ALA A 132 -21.78 4.21 0.53
CA ALA A 132 -22.85 3.25 0.78
C ALA A 132 -24.23 3.88 1.05
N ALA A 133 -24.30 5.21 1.25
CA ALA A 133 -25.53 5.96 1.51
C ALA A 133 -26.25 6.37 0.22
#